data_AF-A0A7S2GCH4-F1
#
_entry.id   AF-A0A7S2GCH4-F1
#
_cell.length_a   1.000
_cell.length_b   1.000
_cell.length_c   1.000
_cell.angle_alpha   90.00
_cell.angle_beta   90.00
_cell.angle_gamma   90.00
#
_symmetry.space_group_name_H-M   'P 1'
#
loop_
_entity.id
_entity.type
_entity.pdbx_description
1 polymer ?
#
loop_
_entity_poly.entity_id
_entity_poly.type
_entity_poly.pdbx_seq_one_letter_code
_entity_poly.pdbx_strand_id
1 'polypeptide(L)'
;SRCGILGNKKDYPVRINVTGDEITGELNELSLEIKKHWKEASIIDMRSTRVYGDIRYLGVCNRLEEVNLNGTLVKGNVCVFEQLPQVKYIRLSYSMVEGGIEGFVNCCALRELELLKSKVS
;
A
#
# COMPACT_ATOMS: atom_id res chain seq x y z
N SER A 1 4.36 9.13 18.89
CA SER A 1 4.32 7.94 18.01
C SER A 1 3.12 7.08 18.39
N ARG A 2 2.04 7.07 17.60
CA ARG A 2 0.90 6.15 17.80
C ARG A 2 0.88 5.19 16.62
N CYS A 3 1.63 4.10 16.72
CA CYS A 3 1.45 2.93 15.87
C CYS A 3 0.39 2.07 16.57
N GLY A 4 -0.78 1.90 15.95
CA GLY A 4 -1.87 1.14 16.52
C GLY A 4 -2.48 0.21 15.48
N ILE A 5 -2.40 -1.09 15.71
CA ILE A 5 -3.18 -2.09 14.96
C ILE A 5 -4.58 -2.11 15.61
N LEU A 6 -5.55 -1.47 14.98
CA LEU A 6 -6.96 -1.62 15.37
C LEU A 6 -7.54 -2.83 14.65
N GLY A 7 -7.78 -3.93 15.36
CA GLY A 7 -8.52 -5.04 14.76
C GLY A 7 -8.67 -6.28 15.63
N ASN A 8 -9.83 -6.41 16.29
CA ASN A 8 -10.43 -7.72 16.54
C ASN A 8 -11.96 -7.58 16.61
N LYS A 9 -12.66 -7.81 15.49
CA LYS A 9 -14.06 -8.27 15.36
C LYS A 9 -14.42 -8.36 13.87
N LYS A 10 -15.05 -9.48 13.49
CA LYS A 10 -15.17 -10.07 12.13
C LYS A 10 -15.80 -9.25 10.99
N ASP A 11 -16.16 -7.98 11.16
CA ASP A 11 -16.91 -7.19 10.14
C ASP A 11 -16.30 -5.81 9.79
N TYR A 12 -15.14 -5.47 10.34
CA TYR A 12 -14.49 -4.18 10.03
C TYR A 12 -13.24 -4.41 9.17
N PRO A 13 -13.01 -3.56 8.14
CA PRO A 13 -11.81 -3.65 7.33
C PRO A 13 -10.58 -3.52 8.23
N VAL A 14 -9.61 -4.43 8.08
CA VAL A 14 -8.35 -4.32 8.81
C VAL A 14 -7.59 -3.15 8.21
N ARG A 15 -7.35 -2.13 9.04
CA ARG A 15 -6.66 -0.90 8.62
C ARG A 15 -5.28 -0.86 9.23
N ILE A 16 -4.28 -0.63 8.39
CA ILE A 16 -2.91 -0.32 8.79
C ILE A 16 -2.71 1.16 8.49
N ASN A 17 -2.57 1.95 9.54
CA ASN A 17 -2.39 3.39 9.44
C ASN A 17 -1.09 3.79 10.13
N VAL A 18 -0.16 4.32 9.34
CA VAL A 18 1.15 4.78 9.77
C VAL A 18 1.40 6.14 9.12
N THR A 19 1.16 7.24 9.84
CA THR A 19 1.34 8.60 9.27
C THR A 19 2.26 9.44 10.12
N GLY A 20 3.08 10.27 9.49
CA GLY A 20 4.03 11.16 10.14
C GLY A 20 5.41 11.11 9.49
N ASP A 21 6.02 12.27 9.33
CA ASP A 21 7.27 12.48 8.60
C ASP A 21 8.51 11.87 9.27
N GLU A 22 8.46 11.63 10.56
CA GLU A 22 9.53 10.97 11.31
C GLU A 22 9.47 9.43 11.25
N ILE A 23 8.36 8.85 10.78
CA ILE A 23 8.23 7.39 10.75
C ILE A 23 9.07 6.80 9.62
N THR A 24 9.97 5.88 9.97
CA THR A 24 10.87 5.17 9.05
C THR A 24 10.81 3.66 9.32
N GLY A 25 11.24 2.86 8.36
CA GLY A 25 11.26 1.39 8.44
C GLY A 25 11.07 0.75 7.07
N GLU A 26 11.46 -0.52 6.95
CA GLU A 26 11.31 -1.27 5.71
C GLU A 26 9.89 -1.87 5.61
N LEU A 27 9.27 -1.79 4.43
CA LEU A 27 7.92 -2.30 4.17
C LEU A 27 7.82 -3.82 4.44
N ASN A 28 8.91 -4.57 4.26
CA ASN A 28 8.93 -6.01 4.53
C ASN A 28 8.98 -6.33 6.03
N GLU A 29 9.59 -5.50 6.87
CA GLU A 29 9.66 -5.68 8.32
C GLU A 29 8.28 -5.44 8.93
N LEU A 30 7.58 -4.41 8.42
CA LEU A 30 6.15 -4.22 8.70
C LEU A 30 5.32 -5.43 8.24
N SER A 31 5.71 -6.11 7.16
CA SER A 31 5.05 -7.33 6.71
C SER A 31 5.38 -8.56 7.57
N LEU A 32 6.56 -8.63 8.21
CA LEU A 32 7.12 -9.84 8.83
C LEU A 32 6.60 -10.08 10.26
N GLU A 33 6.51 -9.06 11.10
CA GLU A 33 5.89 -9.17 12.44
C GLU A 33 4.36 -9.13 12.39
N ILE A 34 3.80 -8.55 11.33
CA ILE A 34 2.35 -8.33 11.17
C ILE A 34 1.74 -9.31 10.16
N LYS A 35 2.46 -10.36 9.69
CA LYS A 35 2.01 -11.30 8.63
C LYS A 35 0.55 -11.77 8.76
N LYS A 36 0.03 -11.91 9.98
CA LYS A 36 -1.37 -12.24 10.24
C LYS A 36 -2.33 -11.12 9.82
N HIS A 37 -2.09 -9.88 10.24
CA HIS A 37 -2.96 -8.74 9.91
C HIS A 37 -2.65 -8.12 8.53
N TRP A 38 -1.42 -8.27 8.03
CA TRP A 38 -1.03 -7.78 6.69
C TRP A 38 -1.80 -8.50 5.58
N LYS A 39 -2.01 -9.82 5.70
CA LYS A 39 -2.86 -10.59 4.76
C LYS A 39 -4.34 -10.22 4.84
N GLU A 40 -4.79 -9.74 6.00
CA GLU A 40 -6.17 -9.34 6.23
C GLU A 40 -6.41 -7.85 5.90
N ALA A 41 -5.34 -7.08 5.70
CA ALA A 41 -5.38 -5.64 5.46
C ALA A 41 -6.26 -5.31 4.26
N SER A 42 -7.23 -4.44 4.50
CA SER A 42 -8.10 -3.86 3.48
C SER A 42 -7.71 -2.43 3.14
N ILE A 43 -7.08 -1.73 4.08
CA ILE A 43 -6.62 -0.36 3.89
C ILE A 43 -5.20 -0.24 4.44
N ILE A 44 -4.30 0.29 3.62
CA ILE A 44 -2.93 0.65 4.01
C ILE A 44 -2.76 2.14 3.74
N ASP A 45 -2.62 2.94 4.79
CA ASP A 45 -2.26 4.37 4.69
C ASP A 45 -0.90 4.57 5.37
N MET A 46 0.11 4.86 4.55
CA MET A 46 1.47 5.17 5.00
C MET A 46 1.94 6.56 4.53
N ARG A 47 1.00 7.44 4.18
CA ARG A 47 1.32 8.71 3.51
C ARG A 47 2.22 9.61 4.35
N SER A 48 3.06 10.36 3.67
CA SER A 48 3.97 11.35 4.26
C SER A 48 4.85 10.76 5.36
N THR A 49 5.33 9.53 5.17
CA THR A 49 6.32 8.88 6.03
C THR A 49 7.64 8.69 5.28
N ARG A 50 8.71 8.36 6.01
CA ARG A 50 9.99 7.92 5.45
C ARG A 50 10.08 6.40 5.30
N VAL A 51 8.95 5.69 5.31
CA VAL A 51 8.90 4.25 5.02
C VAL A 51 9.48 3.99 3.63
N TYR A 52 10.35 3.00 3.56
CA TYR A 52 11.04 2.57 2.33
C TYR A 52 10.85 1.06 2.12
N GLY A 53 11.33 0.55 1.00
CA GLY A 53 11.21 -0.86 0.65
C GLY A 53 10.42 -1.06 -0.64
N ASP A 54 10.10 -2.30 -0.95
CA ASP A 54 9.57 -2.68 -2.26
C ASP A 54 8.05 -2.95 -2.22
N ILE A 55 7.29 -2.29 -3.09
CA ILE A 55 5.83 -2.40 -3.17
C ILE A 55 5.34 -3.84 -3.41
N ARG A 56 6.19 -4.76 -3.88
CA ARG A 56 5.86 -6.19 -4.06
C ARG A 56 5.26 -6.84 -2.80
N TYR A 57 5.57 -6.34 -1.61
CA TYR A 57 5.05 -6.87 -0.35
C TYR A 57 3.56 -6.59 -0.14
N LEU A 58 2.95 -5.68 -0.90
CA LEU A 58 1.49 -5.53 -0.96
C LEU A 58 0.80 -6.73 -1.58
N GLY A 59 1.53 -7.53 -2.37
CA GLY A 59 0.93 -8.63 -3.13
C GLY A 59 0.25 -9.70 -2.27
N VAL A 60 0.62 -9.83 -1.01
CA VAL A 60 -0.03 -10.81 -0.10
C VAL A 60 -1.31 -10.29 0.55
N CYS A 61 -1.65 -9.01 0.35
CA CYS A 61 -2.85 -8.35 0.90
C CYS A 61 -4.06 -8.63 0.00
N ASN A 62 -4.53 -9.88 -0.06
CA ASN A 62 -5.59 -10.31 -0.98
C ASN A 62 -6.96 -9.62 -0.75
N ARG A 63 -7.10 -8.86 0.34
CA ARG A 63 -8.31 -8.08 0.69
C ARG A 63 -8.12 -6.57 0.50
N LEU A 64 -7.00 -6.13 -0.07
CA LEU A 64 -6.66 -4.72 -0.19
C LEU A 64 -7.66 -4.01 -1.11
N GLU A 65 -8.26 -2.95 -0.59
CA GLU A 65 -9.19 -2.08 -1.31
C GLU A 65 -8.61 -0.68 -1.49
N GLU A 66 -7.78 -0.22 -0.55
CA GLU A 66 -7.18 1.11 -0.58
C GLU A 66 -5.72 1.05 -0.16
N VAL A 67 -4.88 1.72 -0.95
CA VAL A 67 -3.48 1.95 -0.62
C VAL A 67 -3.12 3.41 -0.86
N ASN A 68 -2.51 4.00 0.16
CA ASN A 68 -1.96 5.35 0.11
C ASN A 68 -0.50 5.35 0.56
N LEU A 69 0.40 5.48 -0.41
CA LEU A 69 1.84 5.58 -0.23
C LEU A 69 2.35 6.95 -0.69
N ASN A 70 1.47 7.97 -0.72
CA ASN A 70 1.84 9.31 -1.16
C ASN A 70 3.01 9.85 -0.31
N GLY A 71 4.06 10.36 -0.96
CA GLY A 71 5.19 10.97 -0.27
C GLY A 71 6.01 10.01 0.59
N THR A 72 6.08 8.72 0.20
CA THR A 72 6.94 7.71 0.83
C THR A 72 8.21 7.44 0.01
N LEU A 73 9.17 6.72 0.58
CA LEU A 73 10.36 6.23 -0.12
C LEU A 73 10.18 4.80 -0.67
N VAL A 74 8.94 4.32 -0.75
CA VAL A 74 8.61 3.01 -1.33
C VAL A 74 8.91 3.02 -2.84
N LYS A 75 9.52 1.94 -3.31
CA LYS A 75 9.95 1.71 -4.70
C LYS A 75 9.37 0.39 -5.24
N GLY A 76 9.67 0.07 -6.48
CA GLY A 76 9.31 -1.20 -7.11
C GLY A 76 8.23 -1.04 -8.18
N ASN A 77 7.87 -2.15 -8.82
CA ASN A 77 7.03 -2.14 -10.01
C ASN A 77 5.54 -2.28 -9.67
N VAL A 78 4.69 -1.52 -10.37
CA VAL A 78 3.22 -1.57 -10.25
C VAL A 78 2.57 -2.90 -10.67
N CYS A 79 3.26 -3.83 -11.32
CA CYS A 79 2.75 -5.17 -11.61
C CYS A 79 2.26 -5.94 -10.37
N VAL A 80 2.64 -5.53 -9.15
CA VAL A 80 2.04 -6.06 -7.91
C VAL A 80 0.51 -5.87 -7.85
N PHE A 81 -0.04 -4.88 -8.55
CA PHE A 81 -1.48 -4.62 -8.56
C PHE A 81 -2.25 -5.59 -9.46
N GLU A 82 -1.58 -6.31 -10.36
CA GLU A 82 -2.21 -7.34 -11.22
C GLU A 82 -2.84 -8.48 -10.41
N GLN A 83 -2.33 -8.73 -9.20
CA GLN A 83 -2.82 -9.74 -8.27
C GLN A 83 -3.81 -9.19 -7.22
N LEU A 84 -4.19 -7.91 -7.32
CA LEU A 84 -5.04 -7.21 -6.35
C LEU A 84 -6.32 -6.65 -7.01
N PRO A 85 -7.22 -7.51 -7.53
CA PRO A 85 -8.36 -7.09 -8.35
C PRO A 85 -9.44 -6.30 -7.58
N GLN A 86 -9.40 -6.32 -6.25
CA GLN A 86 -10.36 -5.64 -5.37
C GLN A 86 -9.97 -4.19 -5.05
N VAL A 87 -8.80 -3.73 -5.50
CA VAL A 87 -8.30 -2.39 -5.18
C VAL A 87 -9.14 -1.34 -5.90
N LYS A 88 -9.62 -0.36 -5.12
CA LYS A 88 -10.48 0.74 -5.53
C LYS A 88 -9.74 2.08 -5.55
N TYR A 89 -8.77 2.27 -4.67
CA TYR A 89 -8.06 3.53 -4.51
C TYR A 89 -6.56 3.28 -4.44
N ILE A 90 -5.81 3.82 -5.40
CA ILE A 90 -4.35 3.73 -5.46
C ILE A 90 -3.78 5.14 -5.46
N ARG A 91 -3.01 5.48 -4.42
CA ARG A 91 -2.32 6.76 -4.32
C ARG A 91 -0.82 6.55 -4.12
N LEU A 92 -0.04 6.88 -5.16
CA LEU A 92 1.40 6.66 -5.25
C LEU A 92 2.16 7.95 -5.61
N SER A 93 1.50 9.11 -5.46
CA SER A 93 2.08 10.41 -5.77
C SER A 93 3.34 10.64 -4.93
N TYR A 94 4.39 11.23 -5.51
CA TYR A 94 5.66 11.50 -4.83
C TYR A 94 6.31 10.25 -4.20
N SER A 95 6.07 9.05 -4.76
CA SER A 95 6.78 7.83 -4.39
C SER A 95 7.87 7.47 -5.42
N MET A 96 8.66 6.44 -5.14
CA MET A 96 9.67 5.92 -6.09
C MET A 96 9.17 4.70 -6.86
N VAL A 97 7.86 4.46 -6.87
CA VAL A 97 7.21 3.36 -7.59
C VAL A 97 7.25 3.64 -9.11
N GLU A 98 7.50 2.59 -9.87
CA GLU A 98 7.76 2.60 -11.32
C GLU A 98 6.95 1.51 -12.05
N GLY A 99 7.09 1.43 -13.37
CA GLY A 99 6.43 0.44 -14.22
C GLY A 99 5.38 1.07 -15.14
N GLY A 100 4.76 0.26 -15.99
CA GLY A 100 3.77 0.77 -16.93
C GLY A 100 2.33 0.70 -16.40
N ILE A 101 1.44 1.50 -17.00
CA ILE A 101 0.01 1.50 -16.66
C ILE A 101 -0.65 0.11 -16.75
N GLU A 102 -0.09 -0.82 -17.53
CA GLU A 102 -0.53 -2.21 -17.60
C GLU A 102 -0.54 -2.93 -16.24
N GLY A 103 0.26 -2.50 -15.27
CA GLY A 103 0.27 -3.09 -13.93
C GLY A 103 -1.07 -2.96 -13.20
N PHE A 104 -1.98 -2.11 -13.67
CA PHE A 104 -3.33 -1.93 -13.10
C PHE A 104 -4.43 -2.63 -13.90
N VAL A 105 -4.10 -3.41 -14.94
CA VAL A 105 -5.08 -3.98 -15.89
C VAL A 105 -6.15 -4.84 -15.21
N ASN A 106 -5.79 -5.51 -14.11
CA ASN A 106 -6.71 -6.38 -13.36
C ASN A 106 -7.44 -5.66 -12.21
N CYS A 107 -7.16 -4.37 -11.97
CA CYS A 107 -7.85 -3.59 -10.94
C CYS A 107 -9.25 -3.16 -11.41
N CYS A 108 -10.13 -4.13 -11.66
CA CYS A 108 -11.47 -3.90 -12.20
C CYS A 108 -12.36 -3.02 -11.29
N ALA A 109 -12.02 -2.92 -9.99
CA ALA A 109 -12.73 -2.10 -9.03
C ALA A 109 -12.16 -0.67 -8.88
N LEU A 110 -11.12 -0.30 -9.65
CA LEU A 110 -10.39 0.95 -9.51
C LEU A 110 -11.29 2.17 -9.78
N ARG A 111 -11.30 3.11 -8.84
CA ARG A 111 -12.08 4.35 -8.87
C ARG A 111 -11.19 5.57 -8.92
N GLU A 112 -9.99 5.46 -8.35
CA GLU A 112 -9.04 6.57 -8.22
C GLU A 112 -7.61 6.05 -8.35
N LEU A 113 -6.82 6.72 -9.19
CA LEU A 113 -5.42 6.44 -9.43
C LEU A 113 -4.63 7.76 -9.41
N GLU A 114 -3.86 7.99 -8.35
CA GLU A 114 -2.98 9.16 -8.22
C GLU A 114 -1.53 8.76 -8.44
N LEU A 115 -0.91 9.30 -9.49
CA LEU A 115 0.46 9.01 -9.91
C LEU A 115 1.33 10.28 -10.02
N LEU A 116 0.92 11.39 -9.41
CA LEU A 116 1.62 12.66 -9.57
C LEU A 116 3.07 12.54 -9.09
N LYS A 117 4.04 12.78 -10.00
CA LYS A 117 5.47 12.61 -9.72
C LYS A 117 5.86 11.21 -9.22
N SER A 118 5.17 10.16 -9.67
CA SER A 118 5.71 8.80 -9.66
C SER A 118 6.56 8.57 -10.93
N LYS A 119 7.14 7.36 -11.07
CA LYS A 119 7.83 6.92 -12.29
C LYS A 119 6.98 5.95 -13.12
N VAL A 120 5.67 5.99 -12.93
CA VAL A 120 4.74 5.12 -13.66
C VAL A 120 4.39 5.78 -15.00
N SER A 121 4.53 5.06 -16.11
CA SER A 121 4.40 5.59 -17.48
C SER A 121 3.33 4.90 -18.32
#